data_AF-Q0ZKW8-F1
#
_entry.id   AF-Q0ZKW8-F1
#
_cell.length_a   1.000
_cell.length_b   1.000
_cell.length_c   1.000
_cell.angle_alpha   90.00
_cell.angle_beta   90.00
_cell.angle_gamma   90.00
#
_symmetry.space_group_name_H-M   'P 1'
#
loop_
_entity.id
_entity.type
_entity.pdbx_description
1 polymer ?
#
loop_
_entity_poly.entity_id
_entity_poly.type
_entity_poly.pdbx_seq_one_letter_code
_entity_poly.pdbx_strand_id
1 'polypeptide(L)'
;MHKLLLSTSVGVFALLSVGAAKADELLTLQKDPKQWVSPTGDYANTRYSTLKQITTENVSKLAPAWSFSTGVLRGHEGAPLVLGDVMYIHTPFPNIVYALDLNHDGKILWKYEPK
;
A
#
# COMPACT_ATOMS: atom_id res chain seq x y z
N MET A 1 -20.81 -62.81 -22.91
CA MET A 1 -19.36 -62.86 -23.20
C MET A 1 -18.99 -61.63 -24.01
N HIS A 2 -17.83 -61.04 -23.70
CA HIS A 2 -17.11 -59.96 -24.41
C HIS A 2 -17.19 -58.51 -23.86
N LYS A 3 -16.23 -58.23 -22.96
CA LYS A 3 -15.28 -57.08 -22.86
C LYS A 3 -15.89 -55.65 -22.81
N LEU A 4 -15.92 -55.02 -21.62
CA LEU A 4 -14.88 -54.16 -21.03
C LEU A 4 -14.62 -52.86 -21.81
N LEU A 5 -15.08 -51.73 -21.28
CA LEU A 5 -14.43 -50.42 -21.42
C LEU A 5 -14.60 -49.65 -20.11
N LEU A 6 -13.59 -49.76 -19.24
CA LEU A 6 -13.31 -48.80 -18.16
C LEU A 6 -12.87 -47.50 -18.85
N SER A 7 -13.65 -46.42 -18.73
CA SER A 7 -13.13 -45.07 -18.98
C SER A 7 -12.78 -44.41 -17.65
N THR A 8 -11.50 -44.53 -17.32
CA THR A 8 -10.81 -43.72 -16.31
C THR A 8 -10.96 -42.24 -16.68
N SER A 9 -11.76 -41.51 -15.91
CA SER A 9 -11.76 -40.04 -15.93
C SER A 9 -11.03 -39.55 -14.68
N VAL A 10 -9.69 -39.60 -14.71
CA VAL A 10 -8.83 -38.95 -13.71
C VAL A 10 -8.36 -37.63 -14.30
N GLY A 11 -8.78 -36.54 -13.64
CA GLY A 11 -7.97 -35.35 -13.41
C GLY A 11 -7.82 -34.35 -14.56
N VAL A 12 -8.58 -33.25 -14.50
CA VAL A 12 -8.04 -31.88 -14.49
C VAL A 12 -9.01 -30.99 -13.70
N PHE A 13 -8.76 -30.80 -12.41
CA PHE A 13 -9.41 -29.74 -11.60
C PHE A 13 -8.35 -29.10 -10.70
N ALA A 14 -7.39 -28.41 -11.33
CA ALA A 14 -6.37 -27.68 -10.57
C ALA A 14 -5.87 -26.47 -11.35
N LEU A 15 -6.74 -25.49 -11.62
CA LEU A 15 -6.32 -24.23 -12.24
C LEU A 15 -7.03 -22.96 -11.73
N LEU A 16 -7.68 -22.96 -10.56
CA LEU A 16 -8.43 -21.76 -10.10
C LEU A 16 -8.07 -21.18 -8.72
N SER A 17 -6.94 -21.55 -8.10
CA SER A 17 -6.59 -21.04 -6.77
C SER A 17 -5.74 -19.75 -6.74
N VAL A 18 -5.44 -19.11 -7.87
CA VAL A 18 -4.52 -17.94 -7.90
C VAL A 18 -5.15 -16.65 -7.32
N GLY A 19 -6.46 -16.61 -7.04
CA GLY A 19 -7.15 -15.40 -6.59
C GLY A 19 -7.16 -15.11 -5.08
N ALA A 20 -6.94 -16.12 -4.22
CA ALA A 20 -7.17 -15.96 -2.77
C ALA A 20 -5.96 -15.43 -1.97
N ALA A 21 -4.74 -15.57 -2.49
CA ALA A 21 -3.52 -15.33 -1.71
C ALA A 21 -3.15 -13.85 -1.46
N LYS A 22 -3.78 -12.88 -2.15
CA LYS A 22 -3.39 -11.46 -2.02
C LYS A 22 -4.07 -10.70 -0.87
N ALA A 23 -5.23 -11.16 -0.39
CA ALA A 23 -5.88 -10.53 0.76
C ALA A 23 -5.07 -10.72 2.06
N ASP A 24 -4.38 -11.86 2.17
CA ASP A 24 -3.59 -12.23 3.35
C ASP A 24 -2.39 -11.29 3.58
N GLU A 25 -1.78 -10.80 2.50
CA GLU A 25 -0.62 -9.91 2.58
C GLU A 25 -0.98 -8.56 3.21
N LEU A 26 -2.06 -7.91 2.76
CA LEU A 26 -2.46 -6.61 3.30
C LEU A 26 -2.94 -6.73 4.76
N LEU A 27 -3.65 -7.82 5.09
CA LEU A 27 -4.03 -8.14 6.48
C LEU A 27 -2.82 -8.27 7.40
N THR A 28 -1.68 -8.69 6.86
CA THR A 28 -0.41 -8.79 7.59
C THR A 28 0.27 -7.43 7.67
N LEU A 29 0.38 -6.72 6.55
CA LEU A 29 1.05 -5.42 6.48
C LEU A 29 0.37 -4.35 7.34
N GLN A 30 -0.96 -4.30 7.38
CA GLN A 30 -1.68 -3.32 8.21
C GLN A 30 -1.47 -3.50 9.73
N LYS A 31 -0.93 -4.65 10.17
CA LYS A 31 -0.60 -4.92 11.57
C LYS A 31 0.76 -4.36 11.97
N ASP A 32 1.63 -4.06 11.02
CA ASP A 32 2.92 -3.43 11.31
C ASP A 32 2.70 -1.91 11.48
N PRO A 33 2.89 -1.36 12.69
CA PRO A 33 2.66 0.05 12.95
C PRO A 33 3.64 0.99 12.23
N LYS A 34 4.71 0.46 11.63
CA LYS A 34 5.63 1.24 10.79
C LYS A 34 5.09 1.47 9.38
N GLN A 35 3.98 0.84 9.02
CA GLN A 35 3.42 0.86 7.67
C GLN A 35 2.10 1.65 7.65
N TRP A 36 1.79 2.25 6.51
CA TRP A 36 0.48 2.83 6.23
C TRP A 36 0.04 2.39 4.82
N VAL A 37 -0.51 1.17 4.75
CA VAL A 37 -0.70 0.44 3.48
C VAL A 37 -2.08 0.64 2.85
N SER A 38 -2.98 1.36 3.51
CA SER A 38 -4.33 1.65 3.02
C SER A 38 -4.69 3.12 3.27
N PRO A 39 -5.64 3.71 2.51
CA PRO A 39 -6.02 5.11 2.68
C PRO A 39 -6.53 5.49 4.07
N THR A 40 -6.93 4.50 4.87
CA THR A 40 -7.57 4.68 6.18
C THR A 40 -6.84 3.92 7.29
N GLY A 41 -5.62 3.44 7.02
CA GLY A 41 -4.75 2.72 7.97
C GLY A 41 -5.06 1.23 8.05
N ASP A 42 -6.33 0.86 8.23
CA ASP A 42 -6.78 -0.54 8.35
C ASP A 42 -8.12 -0.77 7.63
N TYR A 43 -8.49 -2.04 7.45
CA TYR A 43 -9.79 -2.39 6.85
C TYR A 43 -11.01 -1.96 7.67
N ALA A 44 -10.83 -1.72 8.97
CA ALA A 44 -11.89 -1.20 9.83
C ALA A 44 -12.07 0.32 9.68
N ASN A 45 -11.21 0.98 8.89
CA ASN A 45 -11.17 2.42 8.67
C ASN A 45 -10.99 3.24 9.96
N THR A 46 -10.27 2.72 10.96
CA THR A 46 -10.14 3.40 12.26
C THR A 46 -9.24 4.64 12.21
N ARG A 47 -8.32 4.69 11.22
CA ARG A 47 -7.26 5.70 11.11
C ARG A 47 -6.39 5.81 12.36
N TYR A 48 -6.25 4.72 13.12
CA TYR A 48 -5.49 4.67 14.37
C TYR A 48 -4.08 4.11 14.16
N SER A 49 -3.07 4.74 14.79
CA SER A 49 -1.70 4.22 14.86
C SER A 49 -1.36 3.84 16.29
N THR A 50 -0.68 2.71 16.47
CA THR A 50 -0.17 2.27 17.79
C THR A 50 1.22 2.81 18.10
N LEU A 51 1.83 3.60 17.21
CA LEU A 51 3.11 4.28 17.47
C LEU A 51 2.97 5.27 18.64
N LYS A 52 3.98 5.30 19.52
CA LYS A 52 3.99 6.14 20.73
C LYS A 52 5.25 6.99 20.88
N GLN A 53 5.98 7.22 19.79
CA GLN A 53 7.18 8.07 19.83
C GLN A 53 6.82 9.54 20.08
N ILE A 54 5.75 10.01 19.43
CA ILE A 54 5.17 11.33 19.65
C ILE A 54 3.99 11.16 20.61
N THR A 55 3.99 11.93 21.69
CA THR A 55 3.02 11.84 22.79
C THR A 55 2.58 13.24 23.23
N THR A 56 1.57 13.33 24.09
CA THR A 56 1.07 14.59 24.66
C THR A 56 2.14 15.37 25.43
N GLU A 57 3.15 14.68 25.96
CA GLU A 57 4.23 15.26 26.75
C GLU A 57 5.35 15.85 25.89
N ASN A 58 5.49 15.41 24.63
CA ASN A 58 6.62 15.79 23.78
C ASN A 58 6.24 16.43 22.44
N VAL A 59 4.94 16.47 22.07
CA VAL A 59 4.46 17.04 20.79
C VAL A 59 4.87 18.50 20.58
N SER A 60 5.11 19.24 21.67
CA SER A 60 5.62 20.63 21.63
C SER A 60 7.01 20.76 21.00
N LYS A 61 7.75 19.65 20.85
CA LYS A 61 9.09 19.62 20.24
C LYS A 61 9.07 19.28 18.75
N LEU A 62 7.89 19.04 18.17
CA LEU A 62 7.77 18.63 16.77
C LEU A 62 8.19 19.77 15.83
N ALA A 63 9.02 19.44 14.84
CA ALA A 63 9.46 20.36 13.81
C ALA A 63 9.41 19.67 12.42
N PRO A 64 9.28 20.43 11.32
CA PRO A 64 9.37 19.87 9.98
C PRO A 64 10.71 19.15 9.78
N ALA A 65 10.66 17.88 9.37
CA ALA A 65 11.86 17.12 9.02
C ALA A 65 12.30 17.41 7.58
N TRP A 66 11.34 17.44 6.64
CA TRP A 66 11.55 17.74 5.23
C TRP A 66 10.21 18.12 4.57
N SER A 67 10.28 18.61 3.33
CA SER A 67 9.10 18.94 2.51
C SER A 67 9.34 18.56 1.06
N PHE A 68 8.30 18.12 0.37
CA PHE A 68 8.32 17.78 -1.06
C PHE A 68 7.24 18.57 -1.81
N SER A 69 7.62 19.28 -2.87
CA SER A 69 6.67 19.95 -3.75
C SER A 69 6.17 18.99 -4.83
N THR A 70 4.85 18.85 -4.95
CA THR A 70 4.23 18.01 -5.98
C THR A 70 4.33 18.60 -7.38
N GLY A 71 4.67 19.89 -7.51
CA GLY A 71 4.75 20.61 -8.78
C GLY A 71 3.39 20.91 -9.42
N VAL A 72 2.28 20.64 -8.73
CA VAL A 72 0.91 20.84 -9.23
C VAL A 72 0.13 21.70 -8.23
N LEU A 73 -0.80 22.52 -8.74
CA LEU A 73 -1.66 23.39 -7.92
C LEU A 73 -3.06 22.77 -7.70
N ARG A 74 -3.92 23.50 -6.99
CA ARG A 74 -5.32 23.12 -6.63
C ARG A 74 -5.39 22.10 -5.49
N GLY A 75 -6.59 21.58 -5.22
CA GLY A 75 -6.89 20.74 -4.06
C GLY A 75 -6.10 19.44 -4.06
N HIS A 76 -5.39 19.17 -2.97
CA HIS A 76 -4.73 17.90 -2.70
C HIS A 76 -5.55 17.16 -1.64
N GLU A 77 -6.13 16.03 -2.02
CA GLU A 77 -6.94 15.19 -1.15
C GLU A 77 -6.27 13.84 -0.88
N GLY A 78 -6.88 13.03 -0.03
CA GLY A 78 -6.35 11.72 0.35
C GLY A 78 -5.13 11.82 1.27
N ALA A 79 -4.41 10.71 1.40
CA ALA A 79 -3.23 10.59 2.24
C ALA A 79 -2.13 9.78 1.51
N PRO A 80 -0.85 9.98 1.87
CA PRO A 80 0.24 9.13 1.40
C PRO A 80 0.04 7.66 1.80
N LEU A 81 0.66 6.75 1.03
CA LEU A 81 0.90 5.38 1.48
C LEU A 81 2.37 5.23 1.85
N VAL A 82 2.68 4.46 2.89
CA VAL A 82 4.06 4.15 3.30
C VAL A 82 4.21 2.64 3.37
N LEU A 83 5.02 2.10 2.47
CA LEU A 83 5.36 0.68 2.41
C LEU A 83 6.87 0.51 2.50
N GLY A 84 7.35 -0.14 3.56
CA GLY A 84 8.78 -0.18 3.90
C GLY A 84 9.34 1.24 4.05
N ASP A 85 10.42 1.52 3.32
CA ASP A 85 11.07 2.83 3.30
C ASP A 85 10.62 3.70 2.11
N VAL A 86 9.49 3.37 1.48
CA VAL A 86 8.98 4.09 0.31
C VAL A 86 7.64 4.74 0.63
N MET A 87 7.55 6.06 0.39
CA MET A 87 6.32 6.82 0.45
C MET A 87 5.76 7.06 -0.95
N TYR A 88 4.48 6.77 -1.14
CA TYR A 88 3.75 7.02 -2.37
C TYR A 88 2.78 8.18 -2.16
N ILE A 89 2.85 9.17 -3.03
CA ILE A 89 1.94 10.32 -3.03
C ILE A 89 1.36 10.55 -4.43
N HIS A 90 0.19 11.17 -4.47
CA HIS A 90 -0.50 11.49 -5.71
C HIS A 90 -0.90 12.97 -5.73
N THR A 91 -1.17 13.48 -6.93
CA THR A 91 -1.60 14.86 -7.15
C THR A 91 -3.05 14.93 -7.65
N PRO A 92 -3.70 16.11 -7.59
CA PRO A 92 -4.83 16.40 -8.48
C PRO A 92 -4.43 16.27 -9.96
N PHE A 93 -5.39 16.49 -10.86
CA PHE A 93 -5.15 16.49 -12.32
C PHE A 93 -3.84 17.22 -12.68
N PRO A 94 -2.90 16.59 -13.41
CA PRO A 94 -3.08 15.40 -14.27
C PRO A 94 -2.80 14.04 -13.60
N ASN A 95 -2.97 13.92 -12.27
CA ASN A 95 -2.89 12.66 -11.53
C ASN A 95 -1.49 12.02 -11.56
N ILE A 96 -0.47 12.84 -11.30
CA ILE A 96 0.91 12.38 -11.17
C ILE A 96 1.04 11.53 -9.91
N VAL A 97 1.80 10.43 -9.99
CA VAL A 97 2.15 9.60 -8.83
C VAL A 97 3.66 9.63 -8.63
N TYR A 98 4.10 9.82 -7.41
CA TYR A 98 5.51 9.77 -7.02
C TYR A 98 5.75 8.62 -6.03
N ALA A 99 6.88 7.94 -6.18
CA ALA A 99 7.47 7.13 -5.12
C ALA A 99 8.72 7.82 -4.61
N LEU A 100 8.80 8.01 -3.29
CA LEU A 100 9.83 8.76 -2.60
C LEU A 100 10.60 7.84 -1.64
N ASP A 101 11.92 7.94 -1.64
CA ASP A 101 12.81 7.22 -0.73
C ASP A 101 12.92 7.94 0.62
N LEU A 102 12.43 7.31 1.68
CA LEU A 102 12.46 7.86 3.04
C LEU A 102 13.84 7.81 3.70
N ASN A 103 14.78 7.03 3.15
CA ASN A 103 16.17 7.03 3.61
C ASN A 103 16.99 8.21 3.07
N HIS A 104 16.45 8.94 2.09
CA HIS A 104 17.11 10.07 1.43
C HIS A 104 16.19 11.28 1.30
N ASP A 105 15.55 11.68 2.40
CA ASP A 105 14.73 12.89 2.53
C ASP A 105 13.68 13.08 1.42
N GLY A 106 13.07 11.97 0.97
CA GLY A 106 12.03 11.99 -0.05
C GLY A 106 12.55 12.11 -1.49
N LYS A 107 13.78 11.66 -1.76
CA LYS A 107 14.31 11.55 -3.14
C LYS A 107 13.35 10.76 -4.01
N ILE A 108 13.03 11.28 -5.19
CA ILE A 108 12.17 10.60 -6.18
C ILE A 108 12.87 9.31 -6.65
N LEU A 109 12.27 8.16 -6.36
CA LEU A 109 12.64 6.87 -6.93
C LEU A 109 12.10 6.74 -8.36
N TRP A 110 10.82 7.07 -8.53
CA TRP A 110 10.17 7.14 -9.83
C TRP A 110 8.97 8.09 -9.79
N LYS A 111 8.55 8.52 -10.97
CA LYS A 111 7.38 9.37 -11.22
C LYS A 111 6.57 8.76 -12.35
N TYR A 112 5.26 8.68 -12.19
CA TYR A 112 4.33 8.28 -13.22
C TYR A 112 3.44 9.46 -13.61
N GLU A 113 3.36 9.72 -14.92
CA GLU A 113 2.52 10.75 -15.51
C GLU A 113 1.59 10.09 -16.54
N PRO A 114 0.27 10.05 -16.28
CA PRO A 114 -0.70 9.60 -17.26
C PRO A 114 -0.63 10.43 -18.55
N LYS A 115 -0.96 9.81 -19.68
CA LYS A 115 -1.08 10.45 -21.00
C LYS A 115 -2.53 10.69 -21.35
#